data_AF-A0A7C4EZ65-F1
#
_entry.id   AF-A0A7C4EZ65-F1
#
_cell.length_a   1.000
_cell.length_b   1.000
_cell.length_c   1.000
_cell.angle_alpha   90.00
_cell.angle_beta   90.00
_cell.angle_gamma   90.00
#
_symmetry.space_group_name_H-M   'P 1'
#
loop_
_entity.id
_entity.type
_entity.pdbx_description
1 polymer ?
#
loop_
_entity_poly.entity_id
_entity_poly.type
_entity_poly.pdbx_seq_one_letter_code
_entity_poly.pdbx_strand_id
1 'polypeptide(L)'
;MKRKEEKGREKIKREAGSKDMEMRKSAKVWGWGDKFEDVKINCERYVDRRWTETTKECCIGIMARERNKTIFYFIDAYTSDPKSVGNLAEGLFQAALSQGQTKVDFVTIRFYDNVISRDMQHRKSIEEIEEELKKREKVIASRFINDPRVRDAAKGKEVIFIPETRLLCELRSKVANKVIIEAVYGFGFEALKDFINSLGNELIKRRIAEGVAGYELRGSAEELKINDVDDGYDEVYVYLGLNQASILF
;
A
#
# COMPACT_ATOMS: atom_id res chain seq x y z
N MET A 1 20.41 2.81 43.64
CA MET A 1 20.29 3.71 42.46
C MET A 1 19.87 2.97 41.19
N LYS A 2 20.55 1.89 40.77
CA LYS A 2 20.25 1.15 39.52
C LYS A 2 18.79 0.72 39.30
N ARG A 3 18.07 0.28 40.36
CA ARG A 3 16.64 -0.14 40.26
C ARG A 3 15.64 0.99 39.94
N LYS A 4 15.97 2.27 40.20
CA LYS A 4 15.11 3.40 39.84
C LYS A 4 15.33 3.83 38.39
N GLU A 5 16.54 3.67 37.86
CA GLU A 5 16.87 3.97 36.47
C GLU A 5 16.32 2.92 35.49
N GLU A 6 16.28 1.64 35.87
CA GLU A 6 15.64 0.59 35.07
C GLU A 6 14.13 0.78 34.97
N LYS A 7 13.44 1.10 36.08
CA LYS A 7 12.00 1.42 36.06
C LYS A 7 11.68 2.69 35.27
N GLY A 8 12.58 3.68 35.29
CA GLY A 8 12.46 4.89 34.45
C GLY A 8 12.61 4.59 32.96
N ARG A 9 13.56 3.72 32.60
CA ARG A 9 13.78 3.29 31.20
C ARG A 9 12.69 2.34 30.69
N GLU A 10 12.12 1.49 31.54
CA GLU A 10 10.95 0.66 31.20
C GLU A 10 9.68 1.50 31.04
N LYS A 11 9.50 2.55 31.84
CA LYS A 11 8.37 3.48 31.70
C LYS A 11 8.49 4.31 30.41
N ILE A 12 9.70 4.78 30.08
CA ILE A 12 9.96 5.50 28.82
C ILE A 12 9.85 4.56 27.60
N LYS A 13 10.25 3.28 27.71
CA LYS A 13 10.02 2.29 26.63
C LYS A 13 8.56 1.88 26.48
N ARG A 14 7.77 1.87 27.56
CA ARG A 14 6.30 1.66 27.52
C ARG A 14 5.52 2.91 27.08
N GLU A 15 6.09 4.10 27.20
CA GLU A 15 5.50 5.34 26.66
C GLU A 15 5.94 5.61 25.21
N ALA A 16 7.05 5.00 24.76
CA ALA A 16 7.53 5.09 23.37
C ALA A 16 7.06 3.94 22.45
N GLY A 17 6.49 2.87 23.01
CA GLY A 17 5.76 1.84 22.29
C GLY A 17 4.34 1.76 22.86
N SER A 18 3.32 2.06 22.05
CA SER A 18 1.89 2.21 22.42
C SER A 18 1.39 3.66 22.60
N LYS A 19 1.77 4.60 21.71
CA LYS A 19 0.71 5.45 21.16
C LYS A 19 0.04 4.61 20.10
N ASP A 20 -0.94 3.81 20.50
CA ASP A 20 -1.91 3.27 19.58
C ASP A 20 -2.44 4.47 18.78
N MET A 21 -2.08 4.52 17.50
CA MET A 21 -2.70 5.41 16.52
C MET A 21 -4.14 4.91 16.37
N GLU A 22 -4.99 5.29 17.32
CA GLU A 22 -6.34 4.75 17.45
C GLU A 22 -7.18 5.23 16.26
N MET A 23 -7.17 4.43 15.20
CA MET A 23 -8.24 4.42 14.21
C MET A 23 -9.54 4.15 14.97
N ARG A 24 -10.37 5.18 15.09
CA ARG A 24 -11.55 5.12 15.95
C ARG A 24 -12.61 4.21 15.34
N LYS A 25 -12.82 4.33 14.03
CA LYS A 25 -13.86 3.61 13.26
C LYS A 25 -13.39 3.42 11.83
N SER A 26 -13.70 2.26 11.28
CA SER A 26 -13.58 1.93 9.86
C SER A 26 -14.92 1.37 9.37
N ALA A 27 -15.29 1.66 8.13
CA ALA A 27 -16.38 0.97 7.47
C ALA A 27 -16.11 0.83 5.98
N LYS A 28 -16.51 -0.32 5.44
CA LYS A 28 -16.77 -0.48 4.01
C LYS A 28 -18.08 0.24 3.69
N VAL A 29 -18.02 1.25 2.83
CA VAL A 29 -19.15 2.12 2.45
C VAL A 29 -19.67 1.82 1.04
N TRP A 30 -18.89 1.06 0.27
CA TRP A 30 -19.26 0.58 -1.06
C TRP A 30 -18.51 -0.73 -1.35
N GLY A 31 -19.12 -1.65 -2.09
CA GLY A 31 -18.50 -2.89 -2.54
C GLY A 31 -18.90 -3.33 -3.94
N TRP A 32 -18.16 -4.30 -4.46
CA TRP A 32 -18.52 -4.96 -5.71
C TRP A 32 -19.97 -5.47 -5.70
N GLY A 33 -20.78 -5.01 -6.67
CA GLY A 33 -22.22 -5.29 -6.77
C GLY A 33 -23.11 -4.09 -6.46
N ASP A 34 -22.58 -3.07 -5.79
CA ASP A 34 -23.26 -1.80 -5.56
C ASP A 34 -23.19 -0.91 -6.83
N LYS A 35 -24.12 0.05 -6.96
CA LYS A 35 -24.11 1.00 -8.09
C LYS A 35 -22.93 1.97 -7.97
N PHE A 36 -22.30 2.30 -9.10
CA PHE A 36 -21.12 3.17 -9.10
C PHE A 36 -21.44 4.60 -8.63
N GLU A 37 -22.64 5.08 -8.95
CA GLU A 37 -23.13 6.41 -8.59
C GLU A 37 -23.30 6.57 -7.07
N ASP A 38 -23.41 5.46 -6.33
CA ASP A 38 -23.65 5.46 -4.90
C ASP A 38 -22.36 5.73 -4.08
N VAL A 39 -21.16 5.65 -4.68
CA VAL A 39 -19.89 5.82 -3.95
C VAL A 39 -19.86 7.15 -3.21
N LYS A 40 -20.12 8.26 -3.92
CA LYS A 40 -20.13 9.61 -3.36
C LYS A 40 -21.16 9.73 -2.24
N ILE A 41 -22.40 9.35 -2.53
CA ILE A 41 -23.54 9.47 -1.63
C ILE A 41 -23.33 8.65 -0.36
N ASN A 42 -22.79 7.43 -0.48
CA ASN A 42 -22.51 6.56 0.66
C ASN A 42 -21.40 7.12 1.54
N CYS A 43 -20.32 7.64 0.95
CA CYS A 43 -19.25 8.29 1.68
C CYS A 43 -19.75 9.53 2.45
N GLU A 44 -20.48 10.43 1.77
CA GLU A 44 -21.06 11.64 2.38
C GLU A 44 -22.02 11.29 3.52
N ARG A 45 -22.95 10.35 3.29
CA ARG A 45 -23.89 9.88 4.32
C ARG A 45 -23.19 9.24 5.51
N TYR A 46 -22.10 8.51 5.29
CA TYR A 46 -21.33 7.92 6.38
C TYR A 46 -20.59 8.98 7.19
N VAL A 47 -19.98 9.95 6.53
CA VAL A 47 -19.30 11.10 7.17
C VAL A 47 -20.28 11.93 7.98
N ASP A 48 -21.42 12.33 7.42
CA ASP A 48 -22.44 13.13 8.10
C ASP A 48 -22.90 12.48 9.43
N ARG A 49 -23.00 11.15 9.45
CA ARG A 49 -23.43 10.38 10.63
C ARG A 49 -22.33 10.12 11.66
N ARG A 50 -21.06 10.14 11.25
CA ARG A 50 -19.96 9.56 12.05
C ARG A 50 -18.82 10.54 12.33
N TRP A 51 -18.71 11.62 11.58
CA TRP A 51 -17.80 12.71 11.88
C TRP A 51 -18.23 13.39 13.18
N THR A 52 -17.28 13.60 14.08
CA THR A 52 -17.53 14.26 15.38
C THR A 52 -16.52 15.36 15.61
N GLU A 53 -16.70 16.16 16.66
CA GLU A 53 -15.76 17.23 17.04
C GLU A 53 -14.33 16.73 17.34
N THR A 54 -14.17 15.46 17.72
CA THR A 54 -12.86 14.86 17.97
C THR A 54 -12.18 14.37 16.69
N THR A 55 -12.93 14.15 15.61
CA THR A 55 -12.40 13.66 14.34
C THR A 55 -11.49 14.72 13.72
N LYS A 56 -10.21 14.39 13.54
CA LYS A 56 -9.21 15.30 12.96
C LYS A 56 -8.91 14.98 11.50
N GLU A 57 -9.06 13.73 11.11
CA GLU A 57 -8.79 13.29 9.75
C GLU A 57 -9.66 12.09 9.37
N CYS A 58 -9.99 12.03 8.09
CA CYS A 58 -10.63 10.91 7.45
C CYS A 58 -9.73 10.38 6.33
N CYS A 59 -9.58 9.06 6.24
CA CYS A 59 -8.99 8.39 5.09
C CYS A 59 -10.09 7.72 4.27
N ILE A 60 -10.11 8.01 2.98
CA ILE A 60 -10.91 7.33 1.97
C ILE A 60 -9.99 6.33 1.30
N GLY A 61 -10.29 5.04 1.43
CA GLY A 61 -9.49 3.97 0.84
C GLY A 61 -10.22 3.25 -0.27
N ILE A 62 -9.54 2.99 -1.38
CA ILE A 62 -10.04 2.17 -2.48
C ILE A 62 -9.12 0.97 -2.62
N MET A 63 -9.67 -0.24 -2.50
CA MET A 63 -8.99 -1.48 -2.84
C MET A 63 -9.46 -1.95 -4.21
N ALA A 64 -8.51 -2.21 -5.10
CA ALA A 64 -8.80 -2.62 -6.46
C ALA A 64 -7.73 -3.56 -7.03
N ARG A 65 -8.09 -4.18 -8.16
CA ARG A 65 -7.22 -5.09 -8.91
C ARG A 65 -7.33 -4.80 -10.40
N GLU A 66 -6.21 -4.55 -11.05
CA GLU A 66 -6.11 -4.57 -12.51
C GLU A 66 -6.02 -6.04 -12.94
N ARG A 67 -7.03 -6.52 -13.67
CA ARG A 67 -7.21 -7.96 -13.88
C ARG A 67 -6.23 -8.56 -14.88
N ASN A 68 -5.81 -7.80 -15.89
CA ASN A 68 -4.97 -8.32 -16.96
C ASN A 68 -3.52 -8.52 -16.52
N LYS A 69 -3.01 -7.56 -15.74
CA LYS A 69 -1.68 -7.58 -15.15
C LYS A 69 -1.69 -8.21 -13.77
N THR A 70 -2.84 -8.54 -13.20
CA THR A 70 -2.97 -9.09 -11.84
C THR A 70 -2.36 -8.23 -10.73
N ILE A 71 -2.25 -6.91 -10.95
CA ILE A 71 -1.74 -5.95 -9.96
C ILE A 71 -2.85 -5.64 -8.96
N PHE A 72 -2.59 -5.86 -7.68
CA PHE A 72 -3.44 -5.40 -6.59
C PHE A 72 -2.97 -4.03 -6.14
N TYR A 73 -3.90 -3.12 -5.85
CA TYR A 73 -3.52 -1.79 -5.45
C TYR A 73 -4.55 -1.12 -4.55
N PHE A 74 -4.05 -0.14 -3.80
CA PHE A 74 -4.78 0.69 -2.88
C PHE A 74 -4.58 2.16 -3.26
N ILE A 75 -5.64 2.95 -3.18
CA ILE A 75 -5.57 4.41 -3.26
C ILE A 75 -6.16 4.98 -1.98
N ASP A 76 -5.36 5.71 -1.23
CA ASP A 76 -5.77 6.36 0.01
C ASP A 76 -5.70 7.88 -0.15
N ALA A 77 -6.81 8.58 0.14
CA ALA A 77 -6.83 10.03 0.27
C ALA A 77 -7.21 10.43 1.69
N TYR A 78 -6.39 11.27 2.31
CA TYR A 78 -6.58 11.78 3.66
C TYR A 78 -7.09 13.21 3.62
N THR A 79 -8.13 13.53 4.39
CA THR A 79 -8.68 14.89 4.46
C THR A 79 -9.16 15.24 5.85
N SER A 80 -8.97 16.49 6.24
CA SER A 80 -9.57 17.09 7.45
C SER A 80 -10.85 17.85 7.15
N ASP A 81 -11.27 17.94 5.87
CA ASP A 81 -12.50 18.59 5.46
C ASP A 81 -13.59 17.55 5.15
N PRO A 82 -14.62 17.38 6.01
CA PRO A 82 -15.70 16.44 5.75
C PRO A 82 -16.47 16.74 4.46
N LYS A 83 -16.53 18.00 4.01
CA LYS A 83 -17.25 18.39 2.78
C LYS A 83 -16.53 17.92 1.51
N SER A 84 -15.21 17.71 1.59
CA SER A 84 -14.40 17.22 0.47
C SER A 84 -14.57 15.72 0.20
N VAL A 85 -15.05 14.95 1.19
CA VAL A 85 -14.99 13.47 1.16
C VAL A 85 -15.73 12.87 -0.03
N GLY A 86 -16.93 13.34 -0.34
CA GLY A 86 -17.72 12.81 -1.47
C GLY A 86 -17.02 12.97 -2.82
N ASN A 87 -16.53 14.19 -3.10
CA ASN A 87 -15.82 14.49 -4.34
C ASN A 87 -14.48 13.76 -4.45
N LEU A 88 -13.74 13.64 -3.33
CA LEU A 88 -12.51 12.85 -3.28
C LEU A 88 -12.81 11.38 -3.59
N ALA A 89 -13.80 10.78 -2.91
CA ALA A 89 -14.16 9.38 -3.11
C ALA A 89 -14.55 9.07 -4.56
N GLU A 90 -15.41 9.90 -5.16
CA GLU A 90 -15.80 9.79 -6.57
C GLU A 90 -14.58 9.92 -7.50
N GLY A 91 -13.74 10.93 -7.26
CA GLY A 91 -12.55 11.18 -8.08
C GLY A 91 -11.55 10.01 -8.03
N LEU A 92 -11.27 9.48 -6.83
CA LEU A 92 -10.41 8.32 -6.64
C LEU A 92 -10.99 7.08 -7.33
N PHE A 93 -12.31 6.87 -7.21
CA PHE A 93 -12.99 5.72 -7.78
C PHE A 93 -12.94 5.74 -9.30
N GLN A 94 -13.22 6.90 -9.91
CA GLN A 94 -13.12 7.08 -11.35
C GLN A 94 -11.67 6.96 -11.85
N ALA A 95 -10.68 7.42 -11.08
CA ALA A 95 -9.27 7.20 -11.41
C ALA A 95 -8.93 5.70 -11.42
N ALA A 96 -9.39 4.94 -10.42
CA ALA A 96 -9.20 3.49 -10.38
C ALA A 96 -9.83 2.80 -11.61
N LEU A 97 -11.07 3.14 -11.95
CA LEU A 97 -11.78 2.56 -13.11
C LEU A 97 -11.13 2.86 -14.46
N SER A 98 -10.35 3.94 -14.56
CA SER A 98 -9.62 4.27 -15.79
C SER A 98 -8.42 3.35 -16.07
N GLN A 99 -7.98 2.56 -15.08
CA GLN A 99 -6.79 1.72 -15.21
C GLN A 99 -7.15 0.37 -15.85
N GLY A 100 -7.11 0.29 -17.19
CA GLY A 100 -7.26 -0.98 -17.90
C GLY A 100 -8.54 -1.73 -17.53
N GLN A 101 -8.42 -3.03 -17.24
CA GLN A 101 -9.54 -3.86 -16.79
C GLN A 101 -9.57 -3.95 -15.26
N THR A 102 -9.87 -2.82 -14.62
CA THR A 102 -9.96 -2.73 -13.16
C THR A 102 -11.25 -3.32 -12.59
N LYS A 103 -11.11 -4.07 -11.50
CA LYS A 103 -12.18 -4.35 -10.54
C LYS A 103 -11.89 -3.57 -9.26
N VAL A 104 -12.81 -2.70 -8.86
CA VAL A 104 -12.80 -2.14 -7.50
C VAL A 104 -13.53 -3.11 -6.57
N ASP A 105 -12.85 -3.61 -5.54
CA ASP A 105 -13.42 -4.58 -4.60
C ASP A 105 -14.27 -3.88 -3.52
N PHE A 106 -13.76 -2.77 -2.98
CA PHE A 106 -14.48 -1.95 -2.01
C PHE A 106 -13.91 -0.54 -1.85
N VAL A 107 -14.74 0.34 -1.30
CA VAL A 107 -14.34 1.66 -0.78
C VAL A 107 -14.56 1.67 0.73
N THR A 108 -13.57 2.17 1.47
CA THR A 108 -13.61 2.32 2.92
C THR A 108 -13.49 3.77 3.34
N ILE A 109 -14.06 4.06 4.51
CA ILE A 109 -13.85 5.30 5.25
C ILE A 109 -13.30 4.95 6.62
N ARG A 110 -12.17 5.56 6.98
CA ARG A 110 -11.52 5.44 8.28
C ARG A 110 -11.43 6.81 8.95
N PHE A 111 -11.77 6.90 10.24
CA PHE A 111 -11.66 8.13 11.02
C PHE A 111 -10.54 8.05 12.05
N TYR A 112 -9.84 9.17 12.20
CA TYR A 112 -8.73 9.31 13.14
C TYR A 112 -8.97 10.54 14.01
N ASP A 113 -8.63 10.41 15.30
CA ASP A 113 -8.66 11.52 16.26
C ASP A 113 -7.35 12.35 16.21
N ASN A 114 -6.45 12.04 15.26
CA ASN A 114 -5.22 12.78 14.94
C ASN A 114 -5.07 12.94 13.41
N VAL A 115 -4.20 13.87 12.97
CA VAL A 115 -3.84 14.04 11.55
C VAL A 115 -2.63 13.15 11.23
N ILE A 116 -2.90 11.87 10.94
CA ILE A 116 -1.88 10.84 10.74
C ILE A 116 -1.09 11.04 9.44
N SER A 117 -1.70 11.68 8.44
CA SER A 117 -1.07 11.88 7.14
C SER A 117 0.19 12.74 7.20
N ARG A 118 0.35 13.59 8.23
CA ARG A 118 1.54 14.43 8.43
C ARG A 118 2.80 13.63 8.76
N ASP A 119 2.63 12.50 9.45
CA ASP A 119 3.73 11.68 9.96
C ASP A 119 4.23 10.66 8.93
N MET A 120 3.43 10.39 7.89
CA MET A 120 3.84 9.57 6.76
C MET A 120 4.66 10.45 5.81
N GLN A 121 5.92 10.13 5.50
CA GLN A 121 6.67 10.85 4.47
C GLN A 121 7.54 9.90 3.67
N HIS A 122 7.30 9.85 2.37
CA HIS A 122 7.94 8.95 1.42
C HIS A 122 8.67 9.81 0.37
N ARG A 123 9.93 10.12 0.64
CA ARG A 123 10.70 11.12 -0.14
C ARG A 123 11.80 10.55 -1.01
N LYS A 124 11.89 9.23 -1.14
CA LYS A 124 12.88 8.61 -2.05
C LYS A 124 12.50 8.90 -3.49
N SER A 125 13.48 9.13 -4.36
CA SER A 125 13.32 9.15 -5.80
C SER A 125 13.08 7.73 -6.33
N ILE A 126 12.61 7.59 -7.57
CA ILE A 126 12.38 6.26 -8.14
C ILE A 126 13.71 5.52 -8.40
N GLU A 127 14.77 6.27 -8.71
CA GLU A 127 16.12 5.74 -8.90
C GLU A 127 16.68 5.18 -7.58
N GLU A 128 16.45 5.87 -6.45
CA GLU A 128 16.82 5.35 -5.13
C GLU A 128 16.09 4.04 -4.80
N ILE A 129 14.83 3.90 -5.22
CA ILE A 129 14.05 2.66 -5.07
C ILE A 129 14.62 1.54 -5.95
N GLU A 130 15.00 1.83 -7.19
CA GLU A 130 15.62 0.84 -8.09
C GLU A 130 16.97 0.33 -7.52
N GLU A 131 17.76 1.21 -6.89
CA GLU A 131 18.98 0.81 -6.19
C GLU A 131 18.71 -0.07 -4.96
N GLU A 132 17.66 0.27 -4.19
CA GLU A 132 17.23 -0.51 -3.04
C GLU A 132 16.72 -1.90 -3.46
N LEU A 133 16.00 -1.98 -4.57
CA LEU A 133 15.55 -3.25 -5.15
C LEU A 133 16.73 -4.15 -5.50
N LYS A 134 17.75 -3.63 -6.18
CA LYS A 134 18.99 -4.39 -6.50
C LYS A 134 19.71 -4.90 -5.24
N LYS A 135 19.69 -4.13 -4.15
CA LYS A 135 20.23 -4.59 -2.85
C LYS A 135 19.35 -5.70 -2.27
N ARG A 136 18.03 -5.57 -2.36
CA ARG A 136 17.05 -6.56 -1.89
C ARG A 136 17.19 -7.90 -2.62
N GLU A 137 17.38 -7.88 -3.93
CA GLU A 137 17.60 -9.08 -4.77
C GLU A 137 18.82 -9.89 -4.31
N LYS A 138 19.93 -9.23 -3.96
CA LYS A 138 21.13 -9.90 -3.43
C LYS A 138 20.85 -10.59 -2.09
N VAL A 139 20.10 -9.92 -1.20
CA VAL A 139 19.72 -10.49 0.10
C VAL A 139 18.80 -11.70 -0.12
N ILE A 140 17.81 -11.58 -0.99
CA ILE A 140 16.89 -12.67 -1.36
C ILE A 140 17.67 -13.89 -1.86
N ALA A 141 18.56 -13.70 -2.84
CA ALA A 141 19.34 -14.80 -3.39
C ALA A 141 20.18 -15.49 -2.30
N SER A 142 20.89 -14.71 -1.47
CA SER A 142 21.71 -15.26 -0.38
C SER A 142 20.90 -16.07 0.64
N ARG A 143 19.62 -15.71 0.83
CA ARG A 143 18.74 -16.34 1.81
C ARG A 143 18.12 -17.63 1.30
N PHE A 144 17.72 -17.69 0.03
CA PHE A 144 16.90 -18.79 -0.50
C PHE A 144 17.64 -19.75 -1.42
N ILE A 145 18.82 -19.42 -1.94
CA ILE A 145 19.56 -20.30 -2.86
C ILE A 145 19.88 -21.69 -2.26
N ASN A 146 20.04 -21.76 -0.95
CA ASN A 146 20.33 -23.00 -0.22
C ASN A 146 19.08 -23.64 0.41
N ASP A 147 17.88 -23.11 0.19
CA ASP A 147 16.64 -23.77 0.62
C ASP A 147 16.56 -25.15 -0.08
N PRO A 148 16.27 -26.25 0.64
CA PRO A 148 16.24 -27.58 0.04
C PRO A 148 15.34 -27.67 -1.19
N ARG A 149 14.19 -26.99 -1.19
CA ARG A 149 13.24 -26.98 -2.31
C ARG A 149 13.84 -26.35 -3.57
N VAL A 150 14.60 -25.25 -3.38
CA VAL A 150 15.26 -24.53 -4.48
C VAL A 150 16.46 -25.33 -4.97
N ARG A 151 17.33 -25.77 -4.06
CA ARG A 151 18.55 -26.49 -4.39
C ARG A 151 18.27 -27.80 -5.14
N ASP A 152 17.24 -28.52 -4.72
CA ASP A 152 16.91 -29.81 -5.34
C ASP A 152 16.35 -29.63 -6.75
N ALA A 153 15.62 -28.54 -7.02
CA ALA A 153 15.13 -28.15 -8.35
C ALA A 153 16.24 -27.57 -9.25
N ALA A 154 17.16 -26.78 -8.70
CA ALA A 154 18.17 -26.01 -9.44
C ALA A 154 19.33 -26.82 -10.05
N LYS A 155 19.29 -28.15 -10.05
CA LYS A 155 20.42 -29.00 -10.48
C LYS A 155 20.74 -28.80 -11.97
N GLY A 156 21.72 -27.93 -12.25
CA GLY A 156 22.14 -27.58 -13.61
C GLY A 156 21.27 -26.51 -14.29
N LYS A 157 20.43 -25.81 -13.53
CA LYS A 157 19.50 -24.77 -14.02
C LYS A 157 19.81 -23.42 -13.38
N GLU A 158 19.48 -22.34 -14.10
CA GLU A 158 19.53 -21.00 -13.53
C GLU A 158 18.37 -20.79 -12.55
N VAL A 159 18.61 -20.08 -11.44
CA VAL A 159 17.57 -19.81 -10.44
C VAL A 159 17.15 -18.36 -10.54
N ILE A 160 15.85 -18.13 -10.81
CA ILE A 160 15.25 -16.81 -10.92
C ILE A 160 14.34 -16.59 -9.71
N PHE A 161 14.71 -15.65 -8.85
CA PHE A 161 13.88 -15.26 -7.71
C PHE A 161 12.87 -14.20 -8.13
N ILE A 162 11.60 -14.48 -7.85
CA ILE A 162 10.49 -13.61 -8.21
C ILE A 162 9.78 -13.14 -6.92
N PRO A 163 10.17 -11.98 -6.36
CA PRO A 163 9.54 -11.47 -5.14
C PRO A 163 8.27 -10.66 -5.39
N GLU A 164 7.26 -10.90 -4.56
CA GLU A 164 6.16 -9.96 -4.36
C GLU A 164 6.75 -8.61 -3.93
N THR A 165 6.54 -7.62 -4.80
CA THR A 165 7.08 -6.28 -4.65
C THR A 165 5.93 -5.33 -4.37
N ARG A 166 6.11 -4.48 -3.34
CA ARG A 166 5.14 -3.46 -2.94
C ARG A 166 5.77 -2.10 -3.12
N LEU A 167 5.21 -1.30 -4.02
CA LEU A 167 5.66 0.07 -4.27
C LEU A 167 4.59 1.02 -3.80
N LEU A 168 4.99 1.93 -2.93
CA LEU A 168 4.17 3.04 -2.47
C LEU A 168 4.64 4.30 -3.19
N CYS A 169 3.69 5.09 -3.68
CA CYS A 169 3.90 6.42 -4.23
C CYS A 169 3.08 7.45 -3.45
N GLU A 170 3.76 8.46 -2.92
CA GLU A 170 3.12 9.60 -2.28
C GLU A 170 2.90 10.71 -3.31
N LEU A 171 1.69 11.28 -3.33
CA LEU A 171 1.31 12.39 -4.19
C LEU A 171 0.99 13.63 -3.35
N ARG A 172 1.46 14.80 -3.80
CA ARG A 172 1.05 16.10 -3.23
C ARG A 172 -0.37 16.42 -3.68
N SER A 173 -1.16 17.04 -2.81
CA SER A 173 -2.53 17.47 -3.11
C SER A 173 -2.85 18.82 -2.46
N LYS A 174 -3.71 19.60 -3.12
CA LYS A 174 -4.35 20.81 -2.54
C LYS A 174 -5.75 20.57 -2.00
N VAL A 175 -6.38 19.45 -2.39
CA VAL A 175 -7.78 19.11 -2.04
C VAL A 175 -7.87 18.00 -1.00
N ALA A 176 -6.75 17.32 -0.74
CA ALA A 176 -6.56 16.35 0.32
C ALA A 176 -5.29 16.74 1.10
N ASN A 177 -5.22 16.36 2.38
CA ASN A 177 -3.99 16.46 3.16
C ASN A 177 -2.87 15.61 2.55
N LYS A 178 -3.23 14.45 2.00
CA LYS A 178 -2.31 13.49 1.36
C LYS A 178 -3.05 12.54 0.44
N VAL A 179 -2.38 12.09 -0.62
CA VAL A 179 -2.83 10.98 -1.46
C VAL A 179 -1.69 9.96 -1.59
N ILE A 180 -2.00 8.69 -1.42
CA ILE A 180 -1.06 7.58 -1.52
C ILE A 180 -1.62 6.55 -2.49
N ILE A 181 -0.76 6.05 -3.37
CA ILE A 181 -0.99 4.83 -4.14
C ILE A 181 -0.06 3.77 -3.59
N GLU A 182 -0.58 2.61 -3.24
CA GLU A 182 0.25 1.42 -2.99
C GLU A 182 -0.15 0.35 -3.99
N ALA A 183 0.82 -0.22 -4.71
CA ALA A 183 0.57 -1.32 -5.62
C ALA A 183 1.47 -2.51 -5.28
N VAL A 184 0.93 -3.70 -5.48
CA VAL A 184 1.56 -4.99 -5.18
C VAL A 184 1.58 -5.83 -6.44
N TYR A 185 2.76 -6.28 -6.83
CA TYR A 185 2.93 -7.13 -7.99
C TYR A 185 4.09 -8.10 -7.84
N GLY A 186 3.92 -9.32 -8.36
CA GLY A 186 4.86 -10.41 -8.20
C GLY A 186 5.58 -10.81 -9.49
N PHE A 187 5.58 -10.03 -10.57
CA PHE A 187 6.26 -10.44 -11.82
C PHE A 187 7.15 -9.35 -12.45
N GLY A 188 7.45 -8.28 -11.72
CA GLY A 188 8.43 -7.29 -12.18
C GLY A 188 8.17 -5.88 -11.70
N PHE A 189 9.26 -5.18 -11.33
CA PHE A 189 9.19 -3.81 -10.85
C PHE A 189 8.76 -2.81 -11.93
N GLU A 190 9.16 -3.01 -13.19
CA GLU A 190 8.85 -2.05 -14.25
C GLU A 190 7.34 -1.94 -14.52
N ALA A 191 6.64 -3.07 -14.57
CA ALA A 191 5.19 -3.08 -14.72
C ALA A 191 4.48 -2.39 -13.54
N LEU A 192 5.05 -2.50 -12.34
CA LEU A 192 4.55 -1.84 -11.13
C LEU A 192 4.77 -0.33 -11.18
N LYS A 193 5.96 0.11 -11.60
CA LYS A 193 6.34 1.50 -11.82
C LYS A 193 5.43 2.16 -12.86
N ASP A 194 5.25 1.52 -14.01
CA ASP A 194 4.36 1.99 -15.08
C ASP A 194 2.91 2.12 -14.63
N PHE A 195 2.42 1.14 -13.87
CA PHE A 195 1.07 1.17 -13.32
C PHE A 195 0.88 2.36 -12.36
N ILE A 196 1.78 2.54 -11.40
CA ILE A 196 1.73 3.66 -10.45
C ILE A 196 1.83 5.00 -11.16
N ASN A 197 2.72 5.13 -12.14
CA ASN A 197 2.86 6.36 -12.94
C ASN A 197 1.58 6.68 -13.71
N SER A 198 0.97 5.68 -14.35
CA SER A 198 -0.31 5.82 -15.06
C SER A 198 -1.41 6.30 -14.13
N LEU A 199 -1.59 5.64 -12.98
CA LEU A 199 -2.61 5.99 -12.01
C LEU A 199 -2.36 7.36 -11.35
N GLY A 200 -1.11 7.67 -11.02
CA GLY A 200 -0.71 8.97 -10.50
C GLY A 200 -1.02 10.11 -11.48
N ASN A 201 -0.72 9.92 -12.77
CA ASN A 201 -1.04 10.88 -13.82
C ASN A 201 -2.55 11.10 -13.96
N GLU A 202 -3.36 10.05 -13.83
CA GLU A 202 -4.82 10.18 -13.86
C GLU A 202 -5.33 10.99 -12.65
N LEU A 203 -4.79 10.75 -11.44
CA LEU A 203 -5.15 11.53 -10.25
C LEU A 203 -4.76 13.00 -10.39
N ILE A 204 -3.64 13.30 -11.05
CA ILE A 204 -3.21 14.67 -11.37
C ILE A 204 -4.16 15.31 -12.38
N LYS A 205 -4.51 14.60 -13.46
CA LYS A 205 -5.46 15.07 -14.48
C LYS A 205 -6.83 15.42 -13.88
N ARG A 206 -7.27 14.65 -12.88
CA ARG A 206 -8.50 14.89 -12.11
C ARG A 206 -8.38 15.98 -11.04
N ARG A 207 -7.21 16.60 -10.89
CA ARG A 207 -6.90 17.63 -9.88
C ARG A 207 -7.06 17.14 -8.44
N ILE A 208 -6.94 15.83 -8.22
CA ILE A 208 -6.89 15.22 -6.89
C ILE A 208 -5.46 15.30 -6.35
N ALA A 209 -4.47 15.19 -7.22
CA ALA A 209 -3.06 15.38 -6.93
C ALA A 209 -2.47 16.50 -7.82
N GLU A 210 -1.29 16.98 -7.44
CA GLU A 210 -0.53 17.99 -8.19
C GLU A 210 0.80 17.46 -8.73
N GLY A 211 1.28 16.34 -8.20
CA GLY A 211 2.54 15.74 -8.59
C GLY A 211 3.03 14.73 -7.58
N VAL A 212 4.02 13.94 -7.99
CA VAL A 212 4.69 12.96 -7.13
C VAL A 212 5.54 13.66 -6.07
N ALA A 213 5.38 13.25 -4.82
CA ALA A 213 6.21 13.66 -3.68
C ALA A 213 7.40 12.72 -3.47
N GLY A 214 7.21 11.43 -3.71
CA GLY A 214 8.27 10.42 -3.67
C GLY A 214 7.71 9.01 -3.51
N TYR A 215 8.59 8.07 -3.24
CA TYR A 215 8.28 6.64 -3.25
C TYR A 215 8.81 5.94 -1.98
N GLU A 216 8.29 4.73 -1.72
CA GLU A 216 8.83 3.78 -0.75
C GLU A 216 8.64 2.35 -1.25
N LEU A 217 9.70 1.53 -1.12
CA LEU A 217 9.61 0.09 -1.30
C LEU A 217 9.15 -0.53 0.03
N ARG A 218 7.94 -1.09 0.06
CA ARG A 218 7.35 -1.68 1.26
C ARG A 218 7.73 -3.15 1.42
N GLY A 219 7.76 -3.57 2.68
CA GLY A 219 8.16 -4.91 3.11
C GLY A 219 9.66 -5.16 3.00
N SER A 220 10.16 -6.11 3.77
CA SER A 220 11.60 -6.42 3.82
C SER A 220 11.93 -7.74 3.10
N ALA A 221 13.19 -7.94 2.70
CA ALA A 221 13.63 -9.22 2.12
C ALA A 221 13.51 -10.37 3.13
N GLU A 222 13.62 -10.06 4.41
CA GLU A 222 13.61 -10.96 5.56
C GLU A 222 12.19 -11.48 5.88
N GLU A 223 11.16 -10.74 5.50
CA GLU A 223 9.76 -11.12 5.71
C GLU A 223 9.23 -12.09 4.64
N LEU A 224 9.88 -12.12 3.46
CA LEU A 224 9.48 -12.98 2.35
C LEU A 224 9.61 -14.47 2.72
N LYS A 225 8.80 -15.30 2.08
CA LYS A 225 8.86 -16.75 2.14
C LYS A 225 8.65 -17.33 0.75
N ILE A 226 9.19 -18.52 0.52
CA ILE A 226 8.89 -19.29 -0.70
C ILE A 226 7.43 -19.72 -0.64
N ASN A 227 6.64 -19.16 -1.55
CA ASN A 227 5.27 -19.57 -1.81
C ASN A 227 5.25 -20.77 -2.74
N ASP A 228 6.09 -20.75 -3.79
CA ASP A 228 6.13 -21.79 -4.81
C ASP A 228 7.52 -21.88 -5.46
N VAL A 229 7.79 -23.04 -6.05
CA VAL A 229 8.99 -23.31 -6.87
C VAL A 229 8.53 -24.01 -8.14
N ASP A 230 8.72 -23.35 -9.27
CA ASP A 230 8.34 -23.86 -10.59
C ASP A 230 9.59 -24.30 -11.36
N ASP A 231 9.55 -25.50 -11.90
CA ASP A 231 10.69 -26.16 -12.55
C ASP A 231 10.55 -26.09 -14.07
N GLY A 232 11.26 -25.16 -14.69
CA GLY A 232 11.34 -24.99 -16.13
C GLY A 232 12.40 -25.89 -16.79
N TYR A 233 12.62 -25.73 -18.09
CA TYR A 233 13.59 -26.55 -18.82
C TYR A 233 15.04 -26.19 -18.45
N ASP A 234 15.39 -24.90 -18.55
CA ASP A 234 16.72 -24.36 -18.23
C ASP A 234 16.75 -23.48 -16.96
N GLU A 235 15.57 -23.12 -16.44
CA GLU A 235 15.40 -22.16 -15.36
C GLU A 235 14.48 -22.73 -14.26
N VAL A 236 14.71 -22.32 -13.02
CA VAL A 236 13.85 -22.58 -11.87
C VAL A 236 13.35 -21.24 -11.35
N TYR A 237 12.04 -21.06 -11.31
CA TYR A 237 11.40 -19.85 -10.79
C TYR A 237 10.99 -20.04 -9.34
N VAL A 238 11.46 -19.15 -8.47
CA VAL A 238 11.16 -19.19 -7.04
C VAL A 238 10.26 -18.01 -6.70
N TYR A 239 8.97 -18.29 -6.49
CA TYR A 239 7.99 -17.28 -6.16
C TYR A 239 8.02 -16.98 -4.66
N LEU A 240 8.32 -15.73 -4.32
CA LEU A 240 8.41 -15.29 -2.93
C LEU A 240 7.26 -14.33 -2.62
N GLY A 241 6.63 -14.49 -1.48
CA GLY A 241 5.61 -13.56 -1.02
C GLY A 241 5.56 -13.42 0.49
N LEU A 242 4.72 -12.50 0.93
CA LEU A 242 4.42 -12.32 2.35
C LEU A 242 3.32 -13.32 2.76
N ASN A 243 3.32 -13.75 4.02
CA ASN A 243 2.26 -14.60 4.55
C ASN A 243 0.90 -13.93 4.26
N GLN A 244 0.00 -14.61 3.53
CA GLN A 244 -1.28 -14.06 3.05
C GLN A 244 -2.19 -13.46 4.15
N ALA A 245 -1.92 -13.73 5.42
CA ALA A 245 -2.66 -13.16 6.55
C ALA A 245 -2.47 -11.63 6.74
N SER A 246 -1.47 -11.00 6.12
CA SER A 246 -1.15 -9.57 6.34
C SER A 246 -1.61 -8.61 5.23
N ILE A 247 -2.37 -9.08 4.22
CA ILE A 247 -2.86 -8.21 3.12
C ILE A 247 -4.23 -7.58 3.44
N LEU A 248 -4.90 -8.00 4.53
CA LEU A 248 -6.29 -7.63 4.80
C LEU A 248 -6.54 -6.69 5.99
N PHE A 249 -5.53 -6.27 6.76
CA PHE A 249 -5.73 -5.40 7.94
C PHE A 249 -4.57 -4.46 8.20
#